data_AF-A0A843J435-F1
#
_entry.id   AF-A0A843J435-F1
#
_cell.length_a   1.000
_cell.length_b   1.000
_cell.length_c   1.000
_cell.angle_alpha   90.00
_cell.angle_beta   90.00
_cell.angle_gamma   90.00
#
_symmetry.space_group_name_H-M   'P 1'
#
loop_
_entity.id
_entity.type
_entity.pdbx_description
1 polymer ?
#
loop_
_entity_poly.entity_id
_entity_poly.type
_entity_poly.pdbx_seq_one_letter_code
_entity_poly.pdbx_strand_id
1 'polypeptide(L)'
;MGDLKHDYVTDFSLRCGSWTSSFYYVCKAISAFIIIPLAAIALINGIGPELTEAMGSGIDFGPILMEFGGYLSRYMLYSIPLLFLAAFIGYYPPGNYARIPFKFLSSISLAIMLLLFTDGGHLYVSLGGDSLDMFLDKYAEMMKSSGGA
;
A
#
# COMPACT_ATOMS: atom_id res chain seq x y z
N MET A 1 42.92 -23.01 -15.63
CA MET A 1 42.01 -23.11 -14.47
C MET A 1 41.49 -21.70 -14.21
N GLY A 2 40.43 -21.30 -14.93
CA GLY A 2 39.96 -19.92 -14.90
C GLY A 2 39.09 -19.64 -16.10
N ASP A 3 37.81 -20.02 -16.01
CA ASP A 3 36.71 -19.24 -16.61
C ASP A 3 35.31 -19.70 -16.15
N LEU A 4 35.18 -20.24 -14.94
CA LEU A 4 33.88 -20.74 -14.45
C LEU A 4 32.93 -19.63 -14.00
N LYS A 5 33.28 -18.35 -14.04
CA LYS A 5 32.42 -17.28 -13.50
C LYS A 5 31.31 -16.81 -14.44
N HIS A 6 31.37 -17.12 -15.74
CA HIS A 6 30.46 -16.53 -16.73
C HIS A 6 29.23 -17.36 -17.09
N ASP A 7 29.24 -18.68 -16.91
CA ASP A 7 28.16 -19.56 -17.42
C ASP A 7 26.91 -19.66 -16.54
N TYR A 8 26.95 -19.19 -15.29
CA TYR A 8 25.80 -19.34 -14.37
C TYR A 8 24.72 -18.27 -14.54
N VAL A 9 24.97 -17.24 -15.35
CA VAL A 9 24.06 -16.11 -15.49
C VAL A 9 22.84 -16.49 -16.35
N THR A 10 22.96 -17.45 -17.26
CA THR A 10 21.89 -17.88 -18.18
C THR A 10 21.48 -19.34 -18.01
N ASP A 11 21.87 -19.98 -16.92
CA ASP A 11 21.50 -21.37 -16.65
C ASP A 11 20.14 -21.42 -15.92
N PHE A 12 19.26 -22.37 -16.30
CA PHE A 12 18.01 -22.64 -15.59
C PHE A 12 18.25 -23.45 -14.30
N SER A 13 19.52 -23.69 -13.95
CA SER A 13 19.91 -24.44 -12.78
C SER A 13 19.39 -23.81 -11.48
N LEU A 14 18.53 -24.57 -10.79
CA LEU A 14 18.02 -24.25 -9.46
C LEU A 14 19.07 -24.42 -8.34
N ARG A 15 20.27 -24.90 -8.67
CA ARG A 15 21.33 -25.22 -7.70
C ARG A 15 22.17 -23.99 -7.29
N CYS A 16 22.19 -22.95 -8.11
CA CYS A 16 23.02 -21.76 -7.88
C CYS A 16 22.26 -20.70 -7.06
N GLY A 17 21.93 -21.04 -5.81
CA GLY A 17 21.26 -20.13 -4.89
C GLY A 17 22.18 -19.53 -3.83
N SER A 18 21.87 -18.32 -3.37
CA SER A 18 22.53 -17.66 -2.26
C SER A 18 21.52 -17.24 -1.18
N TRP A 19 21.71 -17.78 0.01
CA TRP A 19 20.92 -17.43 1.20
C TRP A 19 21.09 -15.96 1.61
N THR A 20 22.30 -15.41 1.49
CA THR A 20 22.57 -14.00 1.84
C THR A 20 21.90 -13.04 0.88
N SER A 21 21.86 -13.39 -0.42
CA SER A 21 21.11 -12.63 -1.42
C SER A 21 19.60 -12.68 -1.11
N SER A 22 19.06 -13.85 -0.79
CA SER A 22 17.64 -13.99 -0.41
C SER A 22 17.27 -13.10 0.78
N PHE A 23 18.09 -13.10 1.82
CA PHE A 23 17.89 -12.27 3.01
C PHE A 23 17.79 -10.78 2.67
N TYR A 24 18.68 -10.26 1.81
CA TYR A 24 18.63 -8.86 1.37
C TYR A 24 17.31 -8.50 0.67
N TYR A 25 16.81 -9.38 -0.20
CA TYR A 25 15.53 -9.15 -0.90
C TYR A 25 14.34 -9.19 0.05
N VAL A 26 14.36 -10.08 1.04
CA VAL A 26 13.33 -10.12 2.09
C VAL A 26 13.37 -8.84 2.91
N CYS A 27 14.54 -8.39 3.37
CA CYS A 27 14.67 -7.12 4.10
C CYS A 27 14.17 -5.93 3.28
N LYS A 28 14.51 -5.88 1.98
CA LYS A 28 14.03 -4.85 1.06
C LYS A 28 12.51 -4.90 0.88
N ALA A 29 11.93 -6.09 0.80
CA ALA A 29 10.49 -6.25 0.68
C ALA A 29 9.78 -5.86 1.99
N ILE A 30 10.30 -6.27 3.15
CA ILE A 30 9.80 -5.86 4.47
C ILE A 30 9.85 -4.34 4.62
N SER A 31 10.95 -3.69 4.22
CA SER A 31 11.04 -2.25 4.32
C SER A 31 10.00 -1.55 3.46
N ALA A 32 9.80 -2.02 2.22
CA ALA A 32 8.81 -1.46 1.30
C ALA A 32 7.35 -1.69 1.73
N PHE A 33 7.03 -2.91 2.17
CA PHE A 33 5.65 -3.34 2.41
C PHE A 33 5.19 -3.21 3.86
N ILE A 34 6.10 -3.13 4.83
CA ILE A 34 5.77 -3.06 6.26
C ILE A 34 6.28 -1.74 6.84
N ILE A 35 7.59 -1.47 6.77
CA ILE A 35 8.21 -0.35 7.50
C ILE A 35 7.71 1.00 6.97
N ILE A 36 7.69 1.19 5.65
CA ILE A 36 7.23 2.45 5.04
C ILE A 36 5.75 2.73 5.38
N PRO A 37 4.81 1.78 5.19
CA PRO A 37 3.43 1.94 5.64
C PRO A 37 3.31 2.24 7.14
N LEU A 38 4.07 1.54 8.00
CA LEU A 38 4.04 1.80 9.44
C LEU A 38 4.52 3.22 9.78
N ALA A 39 5.60 3.67 9.14
CA ALA A 39 6.12 5.01 9.32
C ALA A 39 5.11 6.07 8.86
N ALA A 40 4.41 5.82 7.75
CA ALA A 40 3.33 6.70 7.29
C ALA A 40 2.17 6.78 8.30
N ILE A 41 1.73 5.65 8.88
CA ILE A 41 0.71 5.65 9.95
C ILE A 41 1.20 6.43 11.17
N ALA A 42 2.44 6.19 11.61
CA ALA A 42 3.00 6.87 12.77
C ALA A 42 3.09 8.39 12.56
N LEU A 43 3.49 8.81 11.36
CA LEU A 43 3.60 10.23 10.99
C LEU A 43 2.22 10.89 10.91
N ILE A 44 1.22 10.19 10.38
CA ILE A 44 -0.18 10.63 10.37
C ILE A 44 -0.72 10.81 11.80
N ASN A 45 -0.49 9.84 12.68
CA ASN A 45 -0.98 9.93 14.06
C ASN A 45 -0.24 11.00 14.87
N GLY A 46 1.03 11.25 14.56
CA GLY A 46 1.85 12.25 15.25
C GLY A 46 1.53 13.68 14.80
N ILE A 47 1.42 13.92 13.50
CA ILE A 47 1.27 15.27 12.92
C ILE A 47 -0.20 15.62 12.66
N GLY A 48 -1.08 14.63 12.47
CA GLY A 48 -2.50 14.82 12.18
C GLY A 48 -3.24 15.76 13.14
N PRO A 49 -3.08 15.65 14.47
CA PRO A 49 -3.71 16.55 15.42
C PRO A 49 -3.27 18.00 15.25
N GLU A 50 -1.95 18.22 15.12
CA GLU A 50 -1.36 19.55 14.95
C GLU A 50 -1.74 20.18 13.60
N LEU A 51 -1.83 19.37 12.54
CA LEU A 51 -2.25 19.82 11.21
C LEU A 51 -3.72 20.26 11.20
N THR A 52 -4.57 19.54 11.94
CA THR A 52 -6.01 19.82 12.06
C THR A 52 -6.24 21.10 12.86
N GLU A 53 -5.45 21.32 13.92
CA GLU A 53 -5.49 22.54 14.74
C GLU A 53 -4.91 23.75 13.99
N ALA A 54 -3.79 23.58 13.27
CA ALA A 54 -3.12 24.65 12.55
C ALA A 54 -3.89 25.15 11.31
N MET A 55 -4.68 24.29 10.67
CA MET A 55 -5.41 24.70 9.47
C MET A 55 -6.66 25.55 9.76
N GLY A 56 -7.19 25.55 11.00
CA GLY A 56 -8.30 26.44 11.43
C GLY A 56 -9.59 26.37 10.60
N SER A 57 -9.61 25.57 9.53
CA SER A 57 -10.73 25.32 8.64
C SER A 57 -11.59 24.25 9.27
N GLY A 58 -12.91 24.42 9.30
CA GLY A 58 -13.88 23.44 9.80
C GLY A 58 -13.96 22.11 9.02
N ILE A 59 -12.84 21.66 8.45
CA ILE A 59 -12.64 20.37 7.80
C ILE A 59 -11.89 19.49 8.80
N ASP A 60 -12.61 18.52 9.36
CA ASP A 60 -12.03 17.48 10.21
C ASP A 60 -11.26 16.48 9.35
N PHE A 61 -9.94 16.44 9.50
CA PHE A 61 -9.06 15.49 8.79
C PHE A 61 -8.99 14.13 9.48
N GLY A 62 -9.50 13.99 10.70
CA GLY A 62 -9.50 12.74 11.47
C GLY A 62 -10.07 11.55 10.68
N PRO A 63 -11.25 11.67 10.05
CA PRO A 63 -11.84 10.60 9.24
C PRO A 63 -10.96 10.18 8.05
N ILE A 64 -10.36 11.14 7.33
CA ILE A 64 -9.49 10.89 6.17
C ILE A 64 -8.23 10.14 6.60
N LEU A 65 -7.63 10.56 7.71
CA LEU A 65 -6.42 9.94 8.25
C LEU A 65 -6.71 8.51 8.78
N MET A 66 -7.87 8.31 9.40
CA MET A 66 -8.30 6.98 9.85
C MET A 66 -8.56 6.04 8.67
N GLU A 67 -9.19 6.53 7.61
CA GLU A 67 -9.43 5.75 6.39
C GLU A 67 -8.11 5.42 5.68
N PHE A 68 -7.17 6.36 5.60
CA PHE A 68 -5.83 6.14 5.07
C PHE A 68 -5.03 5.10 5.88
N GLY A 69 -5.13 5.14 7.21
CA GLY A 69 -4.56 4.11 8.08
C GLY A 69 -5.16 2.72 7.81
N GLY A 70 -6.47 2.66 7.57
CA GLY A 70 -7.17 1.46 7.14
C GLY A 70 -6.64 0.90 5.81
N TYR A 71 -6.39 1.77 4.82
CA TYR A 71 -5.78 1.38 3.55
C TYR A 71 -4.37 0.84 3.72
N LEU A 72 -3.53 1.50 4.52
CA LEU A 72 -2.17 1.02 4.79
C LEU A 72 -2.17 -0.34 5.49
N SER A 73 -3.11 -0.58 6.40
CA SER A 73 -3.28 -1.89 7.04
C SER A 73 -3.66 -3.00 6.04
N ARG A 74 -4.62 -2.74 5.15
CA ARG A 74 -5.00 -3.68 4.08
C ARG A 74 -3.86 -3.90 3.09
N TYR A 75 -3.11 -2.86 2.77
CA TYR A 75 -1.92 -2.93 1.93
C TYR A 75 -0.85 -3.86 2.51
N MET A 76 -0.59 -3.77 3.82
CA MET A 76 0.33 -4.69 4.51
C MET A 76 -0.16 -6.14 4.46
N LEU A 77 -1.46 -6.37 4.63
CA LEU A 77 -2.03 -7.72 4.59
C LEU A 77 -1.93 -8.37 3.21
N TYR A 78 -2.29 -7.62 2.16
CA TYR A 78 -2.28 -8.13 0.78
C TYR A 78 -0.87 -8.27 0.19
N SER A 79 0.14 -7.70 0.82
CA SER A 79 1.54 -7.83 0.39
C SER A 79 2.27 -9.04 0.99
N ILE A 80 1.65 -9.83 1.86
CA ILE A 80 2.23 -11.07 2.42
C ILE A 80 2.67 -12.08 1.33
N PRO A 81 1.88 -12.37 0.28
CA PRO A 81 2.31 -13.25 -0.81
C PRO A 81 3.53 -12.71 -1.56
N LEU A 82 3.63 -11.38 -1.72
CA LEU A 82 4.77 -10.72 -2.36
C LEU A 82 6.03 -10.81 -1.49
N LEU A 83 5.90 -10.68 -0.17
CA LEU A 83 7.00 -10.91 0.78
C LEU A 83 7.54 -12.33 0.70
N PHE A 84 6.65 -13.32 0.60
CA PHE A 84 7.05 -14.72 0.43
C PHE A 84 7.79 -14.94 -0.89
N LEU A 85 7.27 -14.41 -1.99
CA LEU A 85 7.89 -14.50 -3.32
C LEU A 85 9.25 -13.77 -3.39
N ALA A 86 9.44 -12.69 -2.62
CA ALA A 86 10.70 -11.96 -2.56
C ALA A 86 11.87 -12.85 -2.08
N ALA A 87 11.62 -13.80 -1.18
CA ALA A 87 12.63 -14.76 -0.72
C ALA A 87 13.13 -15.66 -1.87
N PHE A 88 12.22 -16.23 -2.65
CA PHE A 88 12.56 -17.07 -3.81
C PHE A 88 13.22 -16.27 -4.92
N ILE A 89 12.71 -15.06 -5.20
CA ILE A 89 13.30 -14.16 -6.19
C ILE A 89 14.72 -13.76 -5.79
N GLY A 90 14.98 -13.54 -4.50
CA GLY A 90 16.28 -13.15 -3.98
C GLY A 90 17.27 -14.31 -3.85
N TYR A 91 16.78 -15.55 -3.74
CA TYR A 91 17.62 -16.74 -3.64
C TYR A 91 18.47 -16.95 -4.89
N TYR A 92 17.94 -16.66 -6.07
CA TYR A 92 18.67 -16.80 -7.33
C TYR A 92 19.38 -15.49 -7.73
N PRO A 93 20.60 -15.57 -8.28
CA PRO A 93 21.37 -14.40 -8.68
C PRO A 93 20.70 -13.63 -9.84
N PRO A 94 20.94 -12.32 -9.95
CA PRO A 94 20.49 -11.53 -11.11
C PRO A 94 21.00 -12.12 -12.42
N GLY A 95 20.10 -12.22 -13.40
CA GLY A 95 20.34 -12.86 -14.70
C GLY A 95 19.78 -14.28 -14.81
N ASN A 96 19.74 -15.05 -13.71
CA ASN A 96 19.34 -16.46 -13.75
C ASN A 96 17.87 -16.65 -14.16
N TYR A 97 17.63 -17.54 -15.13
CA TYR A 97 16.30 -17.84 -15.67
C TYR A 97 15.35 -18.51 -14.66
N ALA A 98 15.86 -19.16 -13.62
CA ALA A 98 15.07 -19.66 -12.50
C ALA A 98 14.26 -18.55 -11.81
N ARG A 99 14.63 -17.27 -11.96
CA ARG A 99 13.87 -16.13 -11.42
C ARG A 99 12.59 -15.82 -12.19
N ILE A 100 12.53 -16.19 -13.47
CA ILE A 100 11.40 -15.88 -14.36
C ILE A 100 10.07 -16.35 -13.77
N PRO A 101 9.89 -17.63 -13.36
CA PRO A 101 8.61 -18.08 -12.81
C PRO A 101 8.22 -17.31 -11.55
N PHE A 102 9.16 -17.01 -10.65
CA PHE A 102 8.86 -16.27 -9.42
C PHE A 102 8.53 -14.80 -9.69
N LYS A 103 9.20 -14.16 -10.66
CA LYS A 103 8.87 -12.79 -11.10
C LYS A 103 7.49 -12.74 -11.76
N PHE A 104 7.16 -13.75 -12.55
CA PHE A 104 5.84 -13.87 -13.17
C PHE A 104 4.75 -14.04 -12.12
N LEU A 105 4.94 -14.95 -11.16
CA LEU A 105 4.04 -15.12 -10.01
C LEU A 105 3.93 -13.83 -9.18
N SER A 106 5.04 -13.14 -8.92
CA SER A 106 5.02 -11.86 -8.21
C SER A 106 4.24 -10.79 -8.97
N SER A 107 4.29 -10.79 -10.30
CA SER A 107 3.52 -9.84 -11.12
C SER A 107 2.03 -10.16 -11.08
N ILE A 108 1.65 -11.45 -11.09
CA ILE A 108 0.27 -11.89 -10.90
C ILE A 108 -0.21 -11.52 -9.49
N SER A 109 0.56 -11.80 -8.45
CA SER A 109 0.22 -11.44 -7.07
C SER A 109 0.06 -9.94 -6.91
N LEU A 110 0.88 -9.13 -7.59
CA LEU A 110 0.72 -7.68 -7.61
C LEU A 110 -0.57 -7.26 -8.33
N ALA A 111 -0.89 -7.86 -9.47
CA ALA A 111 -2.14 -7.59 -10.18
C ALA A 111 -3.36 -7.96 -9.33
N ILE A 112 -3.33 -9.12 -8.65
CA ILE A 112 -4.39 -9.53 -7.70
C ILE A 112 -4.47 -8.54 -6.54
N MET A 113 -3.34 -8.12 -5.98
CA MET A 113 -3.32 -7.11 -4.91
C MET A 113 -3.95 -5.79 -5.35
N LEU A 114 -3.63 -5.33 -6.57
CA LEU A 114 -4.24 -4.14 -7.15
C LEU A 114 -5.74 -4.33 -7.39
N LEU A 115 -6.16 -5.49 -7.91
CA LEU A 115 -7.56 -5.82 -8.12
C LEU A 115 -8.35 -5.85 -6.80
N LEU A 116 -7.79 -6.45 -5.74
CA LEU A 116 -8.39 -6.43 -4.40
C LEU A 116 -8.42 -5.02 -3.78
N PHE A 117 -7.52 -4.14 -4.23
CA PHE A 117 -7.55 -2.72 -3.91
C PHE A 117 -8.62 -1.97 -4.70
N THR A 118 -8.90 -2.36 -5.95
CA THR A 118 -9.82 -1.66 -6.85
C THR A 118 -11.26 -2.20 -6.84
N ASP A 119 -11.50 -3.45 -6.41
CA ASP A 119 -12.81 -4.11 -6.42
C ASP A 119 -13.10 -4.79 -5.06
N GLY A 120 -13.81 -4.18 -4.10
CA GLY A 120 -14.63 -2.96 -4.16
C GLY A 120 -13.96 -1.74 -3.55
N GLY A 121 -13.25 -0.99 -4.39
CA GLY A 121 -12.77 0.37 -4.14
C GLY A 121 -13.89 1.38 -3.94
N HIS A 122 -14.76 1.15 -2.95
CA HIS A 122 -15.40 2.27 -2.28
C HIS A 122 -14.32 2.95 -1.44
N LEU A 123 -13.70 3.99 -2.00
CA LEU A 123 -13.33 5.15 -1.21
C LEU A 123 -14.65 5.72 -0.69
N TYR A 124 -15.15 5.17 0.41
CA TYR A 124 -16.11 5.88 1.26
C TYR A 124 -15.30 6.92 2.02
N VAL A 125 -14.72 7.87 1.28
CA VAL A 125 -14.49 9.18 1.88
C VAL A 125 -15.89 9.70 2.13
N SER A 126 -16.45 9.33 3.28
CA SER A 126 -17.53 10.07 3.88
C SER A 126 -16.92 11.41 4.27
N LEU A 127 -16.76 12.29 3.27
CA LEU A 127 -16.90 13.72 3.45
C LEU A 127 -18.35 13.88 3.90
N GLY A 128 -18.60 13.62 5.19
CA GLY A 128 -19.91 13.45 5.83
C GLY A 128 -21.10 13.46 4.87
N GLY A 129 -21.60 12.29 4.49
CA GLY A 129 -22.97 12.19 3.96
C GLY A 129 -23.97 12.85 4.92
N ASP A 130 -23.70 12.74 6.23
CA ASP A 130 -24.49 13.40 7.26
C ASP A 130 -24.29 14.93 7.32
N SER A 131 -23.17 15.48 6.83
CA SER A 131 -22.93 16.93 6.86
C SER A 131 -23.46 17.63 5.62
N LEU A 132 -23.43 16.99 4.44
CA LEU A 132 -24.05 17.54 3.23
C LEU A 132 -25.58 17.51 3.33
N ASP A 133 -26.16 16.40 3.79
CA ASP A 133 -27.61 16.28 3.95
C ASP A 133 -28.13 17.23 5.04
N MET A 134 -27.41 17.36 6.16
CA MET A 134 -27.74 18.33 7.21
C MET A 134 -27.53 19.79 6.76
N PHE A 135 -26.56 20.07 5.86
CA PHE A 135 -26.39 21.41 5.28
C PHE A 135 -27.49 21.74 4.27
N LEU A 136 -27.93 20.77 3.46
CA LEU A 136 -29.03 20.91 2.51
C LEU A 136 -30.38 21.07 3.23
N ASP A 137 -30.62 20.33 4.31
CA ASP A 137 -31.83 20.48 5.14
C ASP A 137 -31.86 21.85 5.83
N LYS A 138 -30.72 22.29 6.39
CA LYS A 138 -30.60 23.61 7.03
C LYS A 138 -30.74 24.76 6.01
N TYR A 139 -30.26 24.58 4.78
CA TYR A 139 -30.43 25.54 3.69
C TYR A 139 -31.90 25.59 3.22
N ALA A 140 -32.58 24.45 3.15
CA ALA A 140 -33.99 24.36 2.81
C ALA A 140 -34.90 24.98 3.90
N GLU A 141 -34.57 24.83 5.18
CA GLU A 141 -35.24 25.54 6.28
C GLU A 141 -35.04 27.05 6.23
N MET A 142 -33.83 27.53 5.95
CA MET A 142 -33.56 28.98 5.81
C MET A 142 -34.33 29.60 4.63
N MET A 143 -34.47 28.87 3.52
CA MET A 143 -35.25 29.34 2.37
C MET A 143 -36.76 29.34 2.64
N LYS A 144 -37.28 28.39 3.43
CA LYS A 144 -38.68 28.42 3.89
C LYS A 144 -38.94 29.55 4.90
N SER A 145 -37.98 29.85 5.77
CA SER A 145 -38.07 30.95 6.73
C SER A 145 -37.98 32.33 6.08
N SER A 146 -37.31 32.47 4.93
CA SER A 146 -37.13 33.75 4.24
C SER A 146 -38.18 34.02 3.15
N GLY A 147 -38.97 33.02 2.75
CA GLY A 147 -40.02 33.14 1.73
C GLY A 147 -41.45 33.22 2.29
N GLY A 148 -41.61 33.32 3.62
CA GLY A 148 -42.89 33.48 4.29
C GLY A 148 -43.04 34.87 4.91
N ALA A 149 -43.23 35.87 4.06
CA ALA A 149 -43.78 37.18 4.41
C ALA A 149 -44.70 37.65 3.29
#